data_AF-A0A1W0A566-F1
#
_entry.id   AF-A0A1W0A566-F1
#
_cell.length_a   1.000
_cell.length_b   1.000
_cell.length_c   1.000
_cell.angle_alpha   90.00
_cell.angle_beta   90.00
_cell.angle_gamma   90.00
#
_symmetry.space_group_name_H-M   'P 1'
#
loop_
_entity.id
_entity.type
_entity.pdbx_description
1 polymer ?
#
loop_
_entity_poly.entity_id
_entity_poly.type
_entity_poly.pdbx_seq_one_letter_code
_entity_poly.pdbx_strand_id
1 'polypeptide(L)'
;MPIKLLEHINLSIRDGGEANTVSARFYLDILGCARDPRMEWMVHANIGLGQFHLLPKQPCNQHINGHIALFYNDLNALRFRLLDLNYPFIENFGSVLNKGTVKEWNFEAATELYYHLVLHDPSGNQIICFESPLKYGEHCRDIGSHPGKRSLGDGLAYIKFLVRPGICQGISSFYQKFFGAKVICRKMNNEDYCTVYCDQFQRLIFEETNKPLLPYDGYHICIYIDDLEKAYHALEEKQLIWTNPVYEDKCNTWDETRKWNQFRILNIIDPLTNETLVQLEHEVRPLSHSRCPLKCEDNYVWSYYIAEWWNSWSNVPSIALAVYAMYKSRQVYIETHQPTSIRIAYLVPLIVFAGSFAFHCSLTYVGQLLDELPMMYGTLYFHYISLRHNPIMKWVVILFAIALTGMMAIYRDAPLPFQVAYGTLVAGLLLRSILFNHNHKDVRNTRLLNLGAILYVSAFVLWLFDQHFCSTVKPLHFHALWHLLSGAGTFVWIQFACAHEFSISKKGLHMQSIAMVLPYTTAIQRD
;
A
#
# COMPACT_ATOMS: atom_id res chain seq x y z
N MET A 1 -20.56 -6.34 5.88
CA MET A 1 -19.38 -5.49 5.62
C MET A 1 -18.15 -6.38 5.74
N PRO A 2 -17.94 -7.26 4.75
CA PRO A 2 -17.06 -8.41 4.93
C PRO A 2 -15.67 -7.98 5.41
N ILE A 3 -15.11 -8.74 6.35
CA ILE A 3 -13.73 -8.54 6.80
C ILE A 3 -12.81 -8.76 5.61
N LYS A 4 -11.94 -7.79 5.33
CA LYS A 4 -11.03 -7.76 4.18
C LYS A 4 -9.64 -8.31 4.49
N LEU A 5 -9.19 -8.15 5.72
CA LEU A 5 -7.87 -8.60 6.12
C LEU A 5 -7.88 -8.88 7.62
N LEU A 6 -7.32 -10.03 8.00
CA LEU A 6 -6.84 -10.28 9.35
C LEU A 6 -5.37 -9.85 9.35
N GLU A 7 -5.11 -8.65 9.87
CA GLU A 7 -3.84 -7.99 9.64
C GLU A 7 -2.83 -8.39 10.69
N HIS A 8 -3.09 -8.16 11.98
CA HIS A 8 -2.12 -8.53 13.00
C HIS A 8 -2.74 -9.21 14.20
N ILE A 9 -1.86 -9.88 14.94
CA ILE A 9 -2.06 -10.23 16.34
C ILE A 9 -1.05 -9.44 17.18
N ASN A 10 -1.52 -8.93 18.32
CA ASN A 10 -0.72 -8.23 19.29
C ASN A 10 -0.55 -9.09 20.54
N LEU A 11 0.71 -9.29 20.91
CA LEU A 11 1.12 -10.11 22.04
C LEU A 11 2.03 -9.29 22.95
N SER A 12 1.66 -9.20 24.21
CA SER A 12 2.48 -8.66 25.28
C SER A 12 3.66 -9.58 25.55
N ILE A 13 4.84 -8.98 25.67
CA ILE A 13 6.09 -9.66 26.05
C ILE A 13 6.77 -8.91 27.20
N ARG A 14 7.44 -9.66 28.07
CA ARG A 14 8.27 -9.12 29.16
C ARG A 14 9.55 -8.48 28.66
N ASP A 15 10.07 -8.99 27.55
CA ASP A 15 11.25 -8.48 26.88
C ASP A 15 11.08 -7.01 26.45
N GLY A 16 12.20 -6.33 26.22
CA GLY A 16 12.19 -5.01 25.62
C GLY A 16 11.82 -5.03 24.13
N GLY A 17 11.58 -3.84 23.56
CA GLY A 17 11.17 -3.68 22.16
C GLY A 17 12.32 -3.70 21.16
N GLU A 18 13.54 -3.95 21.63
CA GLU A 18 14.74 -4.03 20.80
C GLU A 18 14.73 -5.30 19.93
N ALA A 19 15.31 -5.21 18.72
CA ALA A 19 15.31 -6.31 17.76
C ALA A 19 16.13 -7.54 18.19
N ASN A 20 17.01 -7.39 19.19
CA ASN A 20 17.93 -8.42 19.65
C ASN A 20 17.45 -9.19 20.89
N THR A 21 16.24 -8.90 21.40
CA THR A 21 15.64 -9.66 22.50
C THR A 21 15.28 -11.08 22.07
N VAL A 22 15.12 -11.99 23.02
CA VAL A 22 14.80 -13.40 22.72
C VAL A 22 13.46 -13.49 21.95
N SER A 23 12.46 -12.74 22.41
CA SER A 23 11.16 -12.63 21.75
C SER A 23 11.30 -12.07 20.33
N ALA A 24 12.00 -10.95 20.15
CA ALA A 24 12.17 -10.34 18.83
C ALA A 24 12.91 -11.26 17.83
N ARG A 25 13.97 -11.93 18.28
CA ARG A 25 14.77 -12.83 17.43
C ARG A 25 13.98 -14.06 17.01
N PHE A 26 13.03 -14.54 17.81
CA PHE A 26 12.13 -15.59 17.35
C PHE A 26 11.34 -15.14 16.10
N TYR A 27 10.66 -13.99 16.16
CA TYR A 27 9.86 -13.53 15.03
C TYR A 27 10.72 -13.08 13.84
N LEU A 28 11.81 -12.35 14.08
CA LEU A 28 12.65 -11.79 13.00
C LEU A 28 13.68 -12.77 12.46
N ASP A 29 14.41 -13.49 13.33
CA ASP A 29 15.49 -14.37 12.93
C ASP A 29 14.97 -15.81 12.69
N ILE A 30 14.17 -16.39 13.59
CA ILE A 30 13.72 -17.79 13.45
C ILE A 30 12.65 -17.92 12.37
N LEU A 31 11.52 -17.19 12.51
CA LEU A 31 10.43 -17.21 11.51
C LEU A 31 10.80 -16.46 10.22
N GLY A 32 11.79 -15.56 10.28
CA GLY A 32 12.18 -14.76 9.12
C GLY A 32 11.14 -13.69 8.75
N CYS A 33 10.37 -13.20 9.73
CA CYS A 33 9.52 -12.03 9.52
C CYS A 33 10.39 -10.81 9.24
N ALA A 34 9.86 -9.87 8.46
CA ALA A 34 10.56 -8.62 8.20
C ALA A 34 10.16 -7.56 9.21
N ARG A 35 11.13 -6.77 9.71
CA ARG A 35 10.81 -5.67 10.62
C ARG A 35 10.14 -4.53 9.87
N ASP A 36 9.01 -4.06 10.38
CA ASP A 36 8.40 -2.80 9.97
C ASP A 36 9.24 -1.61 10.51
N PRO A 37 9.68 -0.69 9.65
CA PRO A 37 10.52 0.44 10.07
C PRO A 37 9.75 1.57 10.76
N ARG A 38 8.41 1.55 10.76
CA ARG A 38 7.58 2.65 11.28
C ARG A 38 7.56 2.72 12.81
N MET A 39 7.96 1.66 13.50
CA MET A 39 7.90 1.56 14.97
C MET A 39 9.25 1.12 15.54
N GLU A 40 9.93 2.05 16.22
CA GLU A 40 11.24 1.79 16.83
C GLU A 40 11.12 1.14 18.21
N TRP A 41 10.17 1.60 19.03
CA TRP A 41 10.04 1.17 20.42
C TRP A 41 9.33 -0.17 20.62
N MET A 42 8.66 -0.68 19.58
CA MET A 42 7.96 -1.96 19.55
C MET A 42 8.43 -2.77 18.34
N VAL A 43 8.50 -4.09 18.45
CA VAL A 43 8.75 -4.94 17.29
C VAL A 43 7.44 -5.23 16.57
N HIS A 44 7.34 -4.72 15.34
CA HIS A 44 6.34 -5.09 14.36
C HIS A 44 7.01 -6.02 13.35
N ALA A 45 6.60 -7.29 13.32
CA ALA A 45 7.21 -8.32 12.50
C ALA A 45 6.25 -8.78 11.39
N ASN A 46 6.53 -8.35 10.16
CA ASN A 46 5.74 -8.58 8.96
C ASN A 46 5.89 -10.02 8.47
N ILE A 47 4.76 -10.61 8.07
CA ILE A 47 4.69 -11.85 7.32
C ILE A 47 3.63 -11.71 6.23
N GLY A 48 4.08 -11.41 5.00
CA GLY A 48 3.19 -11.06 3.90
C GLY A 48 2.35 -9.81 4.20
N LEU A 49 1.02 -9.95 4.11
CA LEU A 49 0.06 -8.90 4.49
C LEU A 49 -0.24 -8.87 5.99
N GLY A 50 0.22 -9.86 6.75
CA GLY A 50 0.03 -9.91 8.19
C GLY A 50 1.21 -9.37 8.99
N GLN A 51 1.00 -9.05 10.27
CA GLN A 51 2.07 -8.69 11.21
C GLN A 51 1.89 -9.36 12.57
N PHE A 52 2.98 -9.48 13.31
CA PHE A 52 2.97 -9.66 14.76
C PHE A 52 3.39 -8.35 15.42
N HIS A 53 2.60 -7.87 16.38
CA HIS A 53 2.95 -6.73 17.22
C HIS A 53 3.38 -7.27 18.59
N LEU A 54 4.64 -7.03 18.96
CA LEU A 54 5.18 -7.51 20.24
C LEU A 54 5.25 -6.35 21.23
N LEU A 55 4.19 -6.14 22.00
CA LEU A 55 4.10 -5.05 22.97
C LEU A 55 5.10 -5.32 24.12
N PRO A 56 6.16 -4.50 24.27
CA PRO A 56 7.26 -4.83 25.17
C PRO A 56 7.02 -4.36 26.59
N LYS A 57 7.88 -4.83 27.51
CA LYS A 57 7.96 -4.43 28.93
C LYS A 57 6.64 -4.63 29.68
N GLN A 58 5.89 -5.66 29.32
CA GLN A 58 4.63 -6.00 29.98
C GLN A 58 4.86 -6.90 31.21
N PRO A 59 3.94 -6.93 32.18
CA PRO A 59 4.10 -7.73 33.40
C PRO A 59 4.23 -9.24 33.14
N CYS A 60 3.57 -9.73 32.10
CA CYS A 60 3.57 -11.12 31.68
C CYS A 60 3.63 -11.24 30.15
N ASN A 61 4.07 -12.42 29.70
CA ASN A 61 3.94 -12.82 28.31
C ASN A 61 2.52 -13.31 28.08
N GLN A 62 1.87 -12.84 27.01
CA GLN A 62 0.52 -13.28 26.65
C GLN A 62 0.53 -14.63 25.91
N HIS A 63 -0.48 -15.44 26.20
CA HIS A 63 -0.65 -16.78 25.66
C HIS A 63 -2.07 -16.99 25.12
N ILE A 64 -2.18 -17.36 23.84
CA ILE A 64 -3.48 -17.63 23.24
C ILE A 64 -3.98 -19.05 23.54
N ASN A 65 -5.28 -19.18 23.79
CA ASN A 65 -5.93 -20.49 23.78
C ASN A 65 -6.10 -20.96 22.34
N GLY A 66 -5.10 -21.65 21.78
CA GLY A 66 -5.13 -22.18 20.41
C GLY A 66 -3.79 -22.02 19.70
N HIS A 67 -3.79 -21.66 18.43
CA HIS A 67 -2.58 -21.53 17.63
C HIS A 67 -2.69 -20.54 16.47
N ILE A 68 -1.53 -20.07 16.01
CA ILE A 68 -1.37 -19.13 14.91
C ILE A 68 -0.76 -19.89 13.74
N ALA A 69 -1.37 -19.83 12.56
CA ALA A 69 -0.89 -20.53 11.39
C ALA A 69 -0.35 -19.58 10.32
N LEU A 70 0.76 -19.96 9.71
CA LEU A 70 1.53 -19.17 8.76
C LEU A 70 1.75 -19.97 7.48
N PHE A 71 1.81 -19.27 6.35
CA PHE A 71 2.16 -19.83 5.06
C PHE A 71 3.58 -19.45 4.64
N TYR A 72 4.30 -20.40 4.05
CA TYR A 72 5.63 -20.23 3.49
C TYR A 72 5.70 -20.76 2.07
N ASN A 73 6.27 -19.98 1.14
CA ASN A 73 6.42 -20.42 -0.25
C ASN A 73 7.20 -21.73 -0.36
N ASP A 74 8.21 -21.89 0.48
CA ASP A 74 9.01 -23.11 0.63
C ASP A 74 9.15 -23.45 2.12
N LEU A 75 8.36 -24.42 2.57
CA LEU A 75 8.38 -24.88 3.96
C LEU A 75 9.67 -25.65 4.28
N ASN A 76 10.30 -26.28 3.29
CA ASN A 76 11.58 -26.96 3.48
C ASN A 76 12.71 -25.96 3.71
N ALA A 77 12.68 -24.79 3.06
CA ALA A 77 13.61 -23.71 3.35
C ALA A 77 13.50 -23.25 4.82
N LEU A 78 12.28 -23.12 5.35
CA LEU A 78 12.09 -22.86 6.79
C LEU A 78 12.65 -24.02 7.63
N ARG A 79 12.32 -25.26 7.29
CA ARG A 79 12.83 -26.44 8.00
C ARG A 79 14.37 -26.47 8.09
N PHE A 80 15.06 -26.26 6.97
CA PHE A 80 16.53 -26.22 6.94
C PHE A 80 17.08 -25.06 7.78
N ARG A 81 16.42 -23.90 7.74
CA ARG A 81 16.75 -22.76 8.61
C ARG A 81 16.62 -23.12 10.09
N LEU A 82 15.57 -23.82 10.50
CA LEU A 82 15.38 -24.23 11.89
C LEU A 82 16.47 -25.21 12.35
N LEU A 83 16.88 -26.13 11.48
CA LEU A 83 18.00 -27.04 11.75
C LEU A 83 19.33 -26.30 11.88
N ASP A 84 19.62 -25.37 10.96
CA ASP A 84 20.85 -24.54 10.97
C ASP A 84 20.95 -23.68 12.24
N LEU A 85 19.82 -23.12 12.68
CA LEU A 85 19.71 -22.32 13.91
C LEU A 85 19.56 -23.17 15.18
N ASN A 86 19.54 -24.50 15.05
CA ASN A 86 19.31 -25.45 16.15
C ASN A 86 18.05 -25.11 16.98
N TYR A 87 16.97 -24.70 16.30
CA TYR A 87 15.71 -24.35 16.94
C TYR A 87 14.77 -25.56 17.00
N PRO A 88 14.14 -25.87 18.15
CA PRO A 88 13.26 -27.03 18.27
C PRO A 88 11.96 -26.85 17.48
N PHE A 89 11.56 -27.89 16.75
CA PHE A 89 10.28 -27.95 16.05
C PHE A 89 9.78 -29.39 15.97
N ILE A 90 8.48 -29.56 15.72
CA ILE A 90 7.85 -30.85 15.44
C ILE A 90 7.45 -30.88 13.98
N GLU A 91 7.69 -32.01 13.31
CA GLU A 91 7.38 -32.23 11.90
C GLU A 91 6.18 -33.18 11.78
N ASN A 92 5.14 -32.77 11.05
CA ASN A 92 3.93 -33.56 10.84
C ASN A 92 3.62 -33.67 9.35
N PHE A 93 3.56 -34.87 8.79
CA PHE A 93 3.42 -35.10 7.35
C PHE A 93 2.00 -34.92 6.78
N GLY A 94 0.97 -34.89 7.64
CA GLY A 94 -0.41 -34.86 7.18
C GLY A 94 -0.80 -36.10 6.37
N SER A 95 -1.93 -36.02 5.68
CA SER A 95 -2.49 -37.12 4.85
C SER A 95 -2.64 -36.75 3.37
N VAL A 96 -2.43 -35.47 3.00
CA VAL A 96 -2.63 -34.93 1.66
C VAL A 96 -1.31 -34.41 1.08
N LEU A 97 -0.98 -34.86 -0.13
CA LEU A 97 0.24 -34.46 -0.85
C LEU A 97 0.07 -33.20 -1.72
N ASN A 98 -1.15 -32.91 -2.20
CA ASN A 98 -1.42 -31.76 -3.07
C ASN A 98 -2.02 -30.58 -2.28
N LYS A 99 -1.42 -29.40 -2.42
CA LYS A 99 -1.85 -28.19 -1.70
C LYS A 99 -3.08 -27.52 -2.29
N GLY A 100 -3.38 -27.72 -3.58
CA GLY A 100 -4.45 -27.00 -4.27
C GLY A 100 -4.32 -25.48 -4.19
N THR A 101 -5.41 -24.79 -4.53
CA THR A 101 -5.56 -23.34 -4.36
C THR A 101 -6.04 -23.01 -2.94
N VAL A 102 -5.86 -21.77 -2.48
CA VAL A 102 -6.34 -21.32 -1.16
C VAL A 102 -7.85 -21.48 -0.97
N LYS A 103 -8.63 -21.49 -2.06
CA LYS A 103 -10.10 -21.69 -2.03
C LYS A 103 -10.48 -23.14 -1.74
N GLU A 104 -9.64 -24.09 -2.16
CA GLU A 104 -9.83 -25.53 -1.97
C GLU A 104 -9.27 -26.01 -0.64
N TRP A 105 -8.50 -25.15 0.05
CA TRP A 105 -7.88 -25.46 1.33
C TRP A 105 -8.92 -25.70 2.43
N ASN A 106 -8.76 -26.80 3.17
CA ASN A 106 -9.56 -27.11 4.35
C ASN A 106 -8.83 -26.60 5.60
N PHE A 107 -9.20 -25.39 6.02
CA PHE A 107 -8.56 -24.69 7.12
C PHE A 107 -8.88 -25.33 8.48
N GLU A 108 -10.08 -25.88 8.66
CA GLU A 108 -10.51 -26.49 9.91
C GLU A 108 -9.69 -27.75 10.23
N ALA A 109 -9.44 -28.58 9.22
CA ALA A 109 -8.67 -29.82 9.32
C ALA A 109 -7.19 -29.68 8.94
N ALA A 110 -6.67 -28.44 8.85
CA ALA A 110 -5.37 -28.19 8.24
C ALA A 110 -4.22 -28.99 8.89
N THR A 111 -4.23 -29.09 10.23
CA THR A 111 -3.23 -29.84 11.01
C THR A 111 -3.35 -31.36 10.90
N GLU A 112 -4.44 -31.88 10.36
CA GLU A 112 -4.62 -33.31 10.07
C GLU A 112 -4.26 -33.64 8.60
N LEU A 113 -4.54 -32.71 7.70
CA LEU A 113 -4.46 -32.93 6.26
C LEU A 113 -3.09 -32.59 5.67
N TYR A 114 -2.49 -31.48 6.06
CA TYR A 114 -1.32 -30.95 5.34
C TYR A 114 -0.02 -31.14 6.11
N TYR A 115 1.07 -31.32 5.35
CA TYR A 115 2.42 -31.27 5.89
C TYR A 115 2.71 -29.91 6.53
N HIS A 116 3.21 -29.90 7.76
CA HIS A 116 3.49 -28.70 8.53
C HIS A 116 4.56 -28.86 9.60
N LEU A 117 5.09 -27.73 10.04
CA LEU A 117 6.01 -27.63 11.17
C LEU A 117 5.29 -26.96 12.34
N VAL A 118 5.53 -27.43 13.56
CA VAL A 118 5.04 -26.81 14.79
C VAL A 118 6.21 -26.25 15.57
N LEU A 119 6.15 -24.96 15.84
CA LEU A 119 7.10 -24.22 16.68
C LEU A 119 6.35 -23.64 17.88
N HIS A 120 7.10 -23.28 18.91
CA HIS A 120 6.57 -22.50 20.03
C HIS A 120 7.35 -21.20 20.09
N ASP A 121 6.66 -20.07 20.23
CA ASP A 121 7.35 -18.82 20.51
C ASP A 121 7.94 -18.83 21.94
N PRO A 122 8.78 -17.85 22.32
CA PRO A 122 9.35 -17.77 23.67
C PRO A 122 8.32 -17.63 24.80
N SER A 123 7.08 -17.26 24.47
CA SER A 123 5.95 -17.17 25.40
C SER A 123 5.16 -18.49 25.50
N GLY A 124 5.46 -19.48 24.65
CA GLY A 124 4.78 -20.77 24.59
C GLY A 124 3.60 -20.83 23.61
N ASN A 125 3.34 -19.78 22.82
CA ASN A 125 2.31 -19.78 21.79
C ASN A 125 2.69 -20.74 20.66
N GLN A 126 1.74 -21.55 20.20
CA GLN A 126 1.96 -22.47 19.09
C GLN A 126 1.89 -21.73 17.74
N ILE A 127 2.97 -21.87 16.96
CA ILE A 127 3.09 -21.37 15.60
C ILE A 127 3.13 -22.56 14.64
N ILE A 128 2.12 -22.66 13.77
CA ILE A 128 2.00 -23.74 12.78
C ILE A 128 2.40 -23.20 11.41
N CYS A 129 3.44 -23.75 10.82
CA CYS A 129 3.95 -23.31 9.53
C CYS A 129 3.59 -24.34 8.46
N PHE A 130 2.81 -23.91 7.48
CA PHE A 130 2.42 -24.69 6.32
C PHE A 130 3.15 -24.19 5.07
N GLU A 131 3.28 -25.08 4.09
CA GLU A 131 3.65 -24.65 2.76
C GLU A 131 2.46 -23.98 2.07
N SER A 132 2.71 -22.84 1.43
CA SER A 132 1.68 -21.99 0.82
C SER A 132 0.85 -22.76 -0.23
N PRO A 133 -0.48 -22.52 -0.28
CA PRO A 133 -1.30 -22.93 -1.42
C PRO A 133 -0.78 -22.33 -2.73
N LEU A 134 -1.15 -22.94 -3.86
CA LEU A 134 -0.73 -22.49 -5.18
C LEU A 134 -1.05 -20.99 -5.38
N LYS A 135 -0.03 -20.23 -5.79
CA LYS A 135 -0.06 -18.78 -6.05
C LYS A 135 -0.48 -17.89 -4.87
N TYR A 136 -0.56 -18.43 -3.64
CA TYR A 136 -0.97 -17.63 -2.47
C TYR A 136 -0.04 -16.42 -2.26
N GLY A 137 1.27 -16.66 -2.20
CA GLY A 137 2.24 -15.59 -1.98
C GLY A 137 2.24 -14.55 -3.11
N GLU A 138 2.05 -14.97 -4.37
CA GLU A 138 1.93 -14.05 -5.52
C GLU A 138 0.73 -13.13 -5.31
N HIS A 139 -0.43 -13.71 -5.03
CA HIS A 139 -1.66 -12.94 -4.87
C HIS A 139 -1.61 -11.98 -3.67
N CYS A 140 -1.02 -12.39 -2.55
CA CYS A 140 -0.83 -11.49 -1.41
C CYS A 140 0.05 -10.28 -1.76
N ARG A 141 1.12 -10.49 -2.53
CA ARG A 141 1.99 -9.40 -3.02
C ARG A 141 1.28 -8.50 -4.01
N ASP A 142 0.38 -9.07 -4.79
CA ASP A 142 -0.41 -8.32 -5.74
C ASP A 142 -1.35 -7.37 -5.00
N ILE A 143 -2.06 -7.80 -3.97
CA ILE A 143 -3.06 -6.90 -3.34
C ILE A 143 -2.48 -5.89 -2.35
N GLY A 144 -1.22 -6.04 -1.92
CA GLY A 144 -0.65 -5.15 -0.91
C GLY A 144 0.74 -5.53 -0.39
N SER A 145 1.27 -4.68 0.50
CA SER A 145 2.53 -4.94 1.20
C SER A 145 2.70 -4.02 2.42
N HIS A 146 3.31 -4.55 3.48
CA HIS A 146 3.84 -3.73 4.57
C HIS A 146 5.21 -3.12 4.22
N PRO A 147 5.58 -1.96 4.80
CA PRO A 147 6.91 -1.38 4.61
C PRO A 147 8.00 -2.21 5.28
N GLY A 148 9.22 -2.10 4.78
CA GLY A 148 10.38 -2.85 5.25
C GLY A 148 10.85 -3.89 4.24
N LYS A 149 11.73 -4.79 4.69
CA LYS A 149 12.23 -5.88 3.84
C LYS A 149 11.12 -6.90 3.57
N ARG A 150 11.40 -7.81 2.63
CA ARG A 150 10.55 -8.97 2.39
C ARG A 150 10.72 -10.01 3.50
N SER A 151 9.60 -10.53 4.02
CA SER A 151 9.57 -11.68 4.93
C SER A 151 9.83 -12.99 4.18
N LEU A 152 10.34 -14.01 4.89
CA LEU A 152 10.46 -15.36 4.34
C LEU A 152 9.10 -16.05 4.20
N GLY A 153 8.19 -15.82 5.15
CA GLY A 153 6.81 -16.28 5.07
C GLY A 153 5.97 -15.44 4.11
N ASP A 154 4.99 -16.09 3.47
CA ASP A 154 4.06 -15.48 2.53
C ASP A 154 2.86 -14.80 3.20
N GLY A 155 2.48 -15.20 4.42
CA GLY A 155 1.30 -14.61 5.07
C GLY A 155 0.87 -15.30 6.37
N LEU A 156 0.06 -14.57 7.16
CA LEU A 156 -0.77 -15.14 8.22
C LEU A 156 -1.92 -15.93 7.58
N ALA A 157 -1.96 -17.24 7.78
CA ALA A 157 -2.97 -18.13 7.19
C ALA A 157 -4.30 -18.07 7.94
N TYR A 158 -4.25 -18.33 9.24
CA TYR A 158 -5.39 -18.26 10.12
C TYR A 158 -4.94 -18.12 11.58
N ILE A 159 -5.85 -17.69 12.45
CA ILE A 159 -5.70 -17.83 13.90
C ILE A 159 -6.84 -18.71 14.38
N LYS A 160 -6.50 -19.75 15.14
CA LYS A 160 -7.46 -20.65 15.76
C LYS A 160 -7.53 -20.35 17.25
N PHE A 161 -8.74 -20.13 17.75
CA PHE A 161 -9.06 -19.99 19.16
C PHE A 161 -9.88 -21.18 19.65
N LEU A 162 -9.44 -21.80 20.74
CA LEU A 162 -10.21 -22.80 21.46
C LEU A 162 -11.25 -22.11 22.35
N VAL A 163 -12.48 -22.61 22.31
CA VAL A 163 -13.62 -22.02 23.01
C VAL A 163 -14.43 -23.07 23.76
N ARG A 164 -15.24 -22.62 24.73
CA ARG A 164 -16.14 -23.53 25.48
C ARG A 164 -17.20 -24.14 24.53
N PRO A 165 -17.73 -25.34 24.82
CA PRO A 165 -18.76 -25.93 23.99
C PRO A 165 -20.07 -25.13 23.96
N GLY A 166 -20.82 -25.23 22.85
CA GLY A 166 -22.15 -24.68 22.67
C GLY A 166 -22.23 -23.21 22.23
N ILE A 167 -21.12 -22.57 21.83
CA ILE A 167 -21.10 -21.13 21.50
C ILE A 167 -20.78 -20.81 20.04
N CYS A 168 -20.41 -21.79 19.20
CA CYS A 168 -20.09 -21.57 17.79
C CYS A 168 -21.19 -20.82 17.02
N GLN A 169 -22.46 -21.17 17.26
CA GLN A 169 -23.59 -20.53 16.58
C GLN A 169 -23.76 -19.06 16.99
N GLY A 170 -23.52 -18.74 18.26
CA GLY A 170 -23.57 -17.36 18.77
C GLY A 170 -22.42 -16.52 18.19
N ILE A 171 -21.20 -17.09 18.11
CA ILE A 171 -20.05 -16.46 17.46
C ILE A 171 -20.34 -16.21 15.98
N SER A 172 -20.92 -17.18 15.26
CA SER A 172 -21.30 -16.99 13.86
C SER A 172 -22.28 -15.83 13.70
N SER A 173 -23.32 -15.80 14.53
CA SER A 173 -24.33 -14.74 14.50
C SER A 173 -23.70 -13.36 14.78
N PHE A 174 -22.72 -13.28 15.68
CA PHE A 174 -21.98 -12.05 15.97
C PHE A 174 -21.26 -11.51 14.74
N TYR A 175 -20.39 -12.31 14.12
CA TYR A 175 -19.62 -11.88 12.96
C TYR A 175 -20.49 -11.59 11.74
N GLN A 176 -21.57 -12.34 11.54
CA GLN A 176 -22.55 -12.06 10.49
C GLN A 176 -23.31 -10.76 10.74
N LYS A 177 -23.68 -10.47 11.99
CA LYS A 177 -24.47 -9.27 12.30
C LYS A 177 -23.64 -7.99 12.26
N PHE A 178 -22.55 -7.94 13.03
CA PHE A 178 -21.81 -6.69 13.24
C PHE A 178 -20.78 -6.43 12.15
N PHE A 179 -20.23 -7.49 11.57
CA PHE A 179 -19.28 -7.38 10.47
C PHE A 179 -19.86 -7.85 9.14
N GLY A 180 -21.00 -8.57 9.07
CA GLY A 180 -21.45 -9.14 7.78
C GLY A 180 -20.38 -10.01 7.13
N ALA A 181 -19.56 -10.67 7.94
CA ALA A 181 -18.57 -11.62 7.48
C ALA A 181 -19.27 -12.90 7.01
N LYS A 182 -18.69 -13.58 6.02
CA LYS A 182 -19.08 -14.94 5.70
C LYS A 182 -18.58 -15.85 6.83
N VAL A 183 -19.47 -16.65 7.39
CA VAL A 183 -19.15 -17.61 8.44
C VAL A 183 -19.68 -18.98 8.06
N ILE A 184 -18.94 -20.03 8.40
CA ILE A 184 -19.35 -21.42 8.22
C ILE A 184 -19.19 -22.13 9.55
N CYS A 185 -20.27 -22.73 10.05
CA CYS A 185 -20.22 -23.65 11.18
C CYS A 185 -20.26 -25.10 10.69
N ARG A 186 -19.40 -25.95 11.24
CA ARG A 186 -19.30 -27.38 10.89
C ARG A 186 -18.98 -28.19 12.13
N LYS A 187 -19.39 -29.45 12.11
CA LYS A 187 -18.96 -30.45 13.08
C LYS A 187 -17.97 -31.41 12.43
N MET A 188 -16.83 -31.64 13.07
CA MET A 188 -15.78 -32.52 12.58
C MET A 188 -15.10 -33.21 13.76
N ASN A 189 -14.88 -34.52 13.67
CA ASN A 189 -14.24 -35.32 14.73
C ASN A 189 -14.88 -35.12 16.13
N ASN A 190 -16.21 -34.97 16.18
CA ASN A 190 -17.03 -34.62 17.36
C ASN A 190 -16.83 -33.22 17.95
N GLU A 191 -15.96 -32.39 17.39
CA GLU A 191 -15.78 -30.99 17.78
C GLU A 191 -16.57 -30.07 16.83
N ASP A 192 -17.12 -28.99 17.38
CA ASP A 192 -17.86 -27.99 16.64
C ASP A 192 -16.94 -26.79 16.31
N TYR A 193 -17.00 -26.34 15.06
CA TYR A 193 -16.17 -25.28 14.52
C TYR A 193 -17.03 -24.11 14.04
N CYS A 194 -16.56 -22.89 14.25
CA CYS A 194 -17.06 -21.67 13.64
C CYS A 194 -15.91 -20.96 12.90
N THR A 195 -15.98 -20.97 11.57
CA THR A 195 -14.95 -20.39 10.70
C THR A 195 -15.42 -19.09 10.08
N VAL A 196 -14.81 -17.99 10.48
CA VAL A 196 -15.05 -16.65 9.95
C VAL A 196 -14.07 -16.37 8.82
N TYR A 197 -14.58 -15.91 7.68
CA TYR A 197 -13.78 -15.58 6.52
C TYR A 197 -13.26 -14.15 6.63
N CYS A 198 -11.93 -14.01 6.54
CA CYS A 198 -11.23 -12.75 6.35
C CYS A 198 -10.78 -12.71 4.89
N ASP A 199 -11.66 -12.17 4.06
CA ASP A 199 -11.61 -12.25 2.60
C ASP A 199 -11.42 -13.71 2.08
N GLN A 200 -10.80 -13.89 0.91
CA GLN A 200 -10.57 -15.21 0.32
C GLN A 200 -9.38 -15.94 0.96
N PHE A 201 -8.44 -15.21 1.58
CA PHE A 201 -7.09 -15.69 1.91
C PHE A 201 -6.91 -16.20 3.33
N GLN A 202 -7.68 -15.66 4.29
CA GLN A 202 -7.42 -15.88 5.71
C GLN A 202 -8.68 -16.31 6.46
N ARG A 203 -8.51 -16.93 7.62
CA ARG A 203 -9.60 -17.34 8.50
C ARG A 203 -9.36 -16.95 9.95
N LEU A 204 -10.44 -16.68 10.67
CA LEU A 204 -10.50 -16.83 12.12
C LEU A 204 -11.31 -18.08 12.41
N ILE A 205 -10.75 -19.01 13.19
CA ILE A 205 -11.38 -20.29 13.48
C ILE A 205 -11.63 -20.37 14.98
N PHE A 206 -12.85 -20.68 15.36
CA PHE A 206 -13.21 -21.00 16.73
C PHE A 206 -13.53 -22.49 16.80
N GLU A 207 -12.82 -23.23 17.64
CA GLU A 207 -13.00 -24.67 17.83
C GLU A 207 -13.46 -24.92 19.27
N GLU A 208 -14.62 -25.56 19.41
CA GLU A 208 -15.10 -25.98 20.72
C GLU A 208 -14.21 -27.07 21.31
N THR A 209 -13.98 -27.00 22.61
CA THR A 209 -13.23 -28.03 23.31
C THR A 209 -13.68 -28.18 24.75
N ASN A 210 -13.59 -29.41 25.26
CA ASN A 210 -13.79 -29.72 26.67
C ASN A 210 -12.51 -29.55 27.51
N LYS A 211 -11.38 -29.23 26.88
CA LYS A 211 -10.11 -29.01 27.59
C LYS A 211 -10.20 -27.71 28.42
N PRO A 212 -9.58 -27.66 29.61
CA PRO A 212 -9.48 -26.43 30.38
C PRO A 212 -8.80 -25.32 29.57
N LEU A 213 -9.41 -24.14 29.52
CA LEU A 213 -8.88 -22.95 28.86
C LEU A 213 -8.22 -22.02 29.88
N LEU A 214 -7.14 -21.37 29.48
CA LEU A 214 -6.52 -20.32 30.28
C LEU A 214 -7.43 -19.08 30.32
N PRO A 215 -7.43 -18.29 31.41
CA PRO A 215 -8.08 -16.99 31.43
C PRO A 215 -7.56 -16.10 30.31
N TYR A 216 -8.43 -15.29 29.72
CA TYR A 216 -8.02 -14.28 28.74
C TYR A 216 -7.07 -13.27 29.40
N ASP A 217 -5.92 -13.02 28.76
CA ASP A 217 -4.83 -12.22 29.31
C ASP A 217 -4.53 -10.97 28.47
N GLY A 218 -5.39 -10.62 27.50
CA GLY A 218 -5.39 -9.32 26.82
C GLY A 218 -4.75 -9.25 25.44
N TYR A 219 -4.43 -10.39 24.80
CA TYR A 219 -3.99 -10.37 23.39
C TYR A 219 -5.11 -9.89 22.48
N HIS A 220 -4.78 -9.22 21.38
CA HIS A 220 -5.79 -8.74 20.44
C HIS A 220 -5.44 -9.04 19.00
N ILE A 221 -6.47 -9.04 18.16
CA ILE A 221 -6.32 -9.11 16.72
C ILE A 221 -6.75 -7.81 16.08
N CYS A 222 -6.23 -7.52 14.89
CA CYS A 222 -6.70 -6.41 14.08
C CYS A 222 -7.31 -6.89 12.78
N ILE A 223 -8.47 -6.33 12.46
CA ILE A 223 -9.20 -6.61 11.23
C ILE A 223 -9.47 -5.34 10.45
N TYR A 224 -9.45 -5.46 9.13
CA TYR A 224 -9.85 -4.40 8.21
C TYR A 224 -11.24 -4.66 7.64
N ILE A 225 -12.07 -3.61 7.61
CA ILE A 225 -13.44 -3.66 7.07
C ILE A 225 -13.71 -2.49 6.11
N ASP A 226 -14.75 -2.62 5.28
CA ASP A 226 -15.13 -1.60 4.29
C ASP A 226 -15.77 -0.35 4.92
N ASP A 227 -16.67 -0.54 5.89
CA ASP A 227 -17.55 0.52 6.41
C ASP A 227 -17.48 0.55 7.94
N LEU A 228 -16.61 1.44 8.43
CA LEU A 228 -16.30 1.58 9.85
C LEU A 228 -17.46 2.21 10.64
N GLU A 229 -18.13 3.21 10.07
CA GLU A 229 -19.19 3.99 10.75
C GLU A 229 -20.40 3.11 11.06
N LYS A 230 -20.85 2.34 10.07
CA LYS A 230 -21.96 1.41 10.26
C LYS A 230 -21.64 0.32 11.28
N ALA A 231 -20.40 -0.21 11.26
CA ALA A 231 -19.98 -1.20 12.23
C ALA A 231 -19.89 -0.62 13.65
N TYR A 232 -19.33 0.58 13.79
CA TYR A 232 -19.22 1.30 15.06
C TYR A 232 -20.60 1.50 15.69
N HIS A 233 -21.55 2.10 14.98
CA HIS A 233 -22.88 2.37 15.56
C HIS A 233 -23.65 1.09 15.91
N ALA A 234 -23.54 0.04 15.08
CA ALA A 234 -24.17 -1.25 15.39
C ALA A 234 -23.62 -1.89 16.69
N LEU A 235 -22.33 -1.69 16.98
CA LEU A 235 -21.67 -2.18 18.19
C LEU A 235 -21.89 -1.23 19.40
N GLU A 236 -21.97 0.07 19.16
CA GLU A 236 -22.31 1.10 20.14
C GLU A 236 -23.72 0.91 20.71
N GLU A 237 -24.70 0.60 19.86
CA GLU A 237 -26.06 0.24 20.27
C GLU A 237 -26.11 -0.94 21.25
N LYS A 238 -25.10 -1.81 21.18
CA LYS A 238 -24.92 -2.97 22.07
C LYS A 238 -23.95 -2.71 23.22
N GLN A 239 -23.45 -1.49 23.37
CA GLN A 239 -22.47 -1.09 24.40
C GLN A 239 -21.19 -1.93 24.35
N LEU A 240 -20.75 -2.31 23.14
CA LEU A 240 -19.56 -3.16 22.94
C LEU A 240 -18.28 -2.38 22.66
N ILE A 241 -18.40 -1.09 22.35
CA ILE A 241 -17.25 -0.22 22.13
C ILE A 241 -16.42 -0.18 23.41
N TRP A 242 -15.14 -0.49 23.27
CA TRP A 242 -14.22 -0.62 24.39
C TRP A 242 -12.89 0.05 24.06
N THR A 243 -12.40 0.88 24.98
CA THR A 243 -11.09 1.52 24.84
C THR A 243 -10.06 0.74 25.64
N ASN A 244 -8.99 0.28 24.99
CA ASN A 244 -7.88 -0.34 25.68
C ASN A 244 -7.09 0.72 26.48
N PRO A 245 -6.93 0.59 27.82
CA PRO A 245 -6.21 1.57 28.61
C PRO A 245 -4.70 1.57 28.35
N VAL A 246 -4.14 0.51 27.76
CA VAL A 246 -2.71 0.41 27.42
C VAL A 246 -2.32 1.36 26.30
N TYR A 247 -3.26 1.65 25.38
CA TYR A 247 -3.00 2.47 24.22
C TYR A 247 -3.55 3.90 24.37
N GLU A 248 -2.90 4.83 23.67
CA GLU A 248 -3.32 6.24 23.65
C GLU A 248 -4.61 6.46 22.84
N ASP A 249 -4.87 5.61 21.84
CA ASP A 249 -6.08 5.72 21.05
C ASP A 249 -7.33 5.51 21.92
N LYS A 250 -8.29 6.42 21.74
CA LYS A 250 -9.59 6.40 22.41
C LYS A 250 -10.67 6.24 21.35
N CYS A 251 -11.72 5.50 21.68
CA CYS A 251 -12.82 5.27 20.77
C CYS A 251 -14.17 5.32 21.48
N ASN A 252 -14.30 6.05 22.59
CA ASN A 252 -15.53 6.06 23.39
C ASN A 252 -16.67 6.83 22.71
N THR A 253 -16.34 7.64 21.71
CA THR A 253 -17.30 8.37 20.88
C THR A 253 -16.94 8.21 19.39
N TRP A 254 -17.92 8.49 18.52
CA TRP A 254 -17.68 8.52 17.08
C TRP A 254 -16.62 9.57 16.69
N ASP A 255 -16.58 10.72 17.36
CA ASP A 255 -15.58 11.76 17.12
C ASP A 255 -14.15 11.28 17.40
N GLU A 256 -13.96 10.57 18.51
CA GLU A 256 -12.67 9.96 18.85
C GLU A 256 -12.30 8.86 17.85
N THR A 257 -13.26 8.00 17.50
CA THR A 257 -13.09 6.95 16.49
C THR A 257 -12.66 7.51 15.14
N ARG A 258 -13.27 8.62 14.68
CA ARG A 258 -12.87 9.31 13.44
C ARG A 258 -11.48 9.91 13.53
N LYS A 259 -11.11 10.49 14.68
CA LYS A 259 -9.78 11.07 14.92
C LYS A 259 -8.67 10.02 14.79
N TRP A 260 -8.87 8.85 15.40
CA TRP A 260 -7.89 7.76 15.36
C TRP A 260 -8.06 6.84 14.14
N ASN A 261 -9.16 7.02 13.40
CA ASN A 261 -9.58 6.21 12.26
C ASN A 261 -9.69 4.71 12.58
N GLN A 262 -10.10 4.39 13.80
CA GLN A 262 -10.25 3.03 14.31
C GLN A 262 -11.12 2.98 15.56
N PHE A 263 -11.69 1.83 15.87
CA PHE A 263 -12.30 1.54 17.17
C PHE A 263 -11.90 0.15 17.66
N ARG A 264 -12.19 -0.14 18.92
CA ARG A 264 -11.93 -1.46 19.52
C ARG A 264 -13.19 -2.02 20.18
N ILE A 265 -13.26 -3.35 20.21
CA ILE A 265 -14.22 -4.12 21.02
C ILE A 265 -13.45 -5.18 21.80
N LEU A 266 -14.00 -5.64 22.93
CA LEU A 266 -13.38 -6.69 23.75
C LEU A 266 -14.16 -8.00 23.76
N ASN A 267 -15.49 -7.92 23.70
CA ASN A 267 -16.37 -9.06 23.93
C ASN A 267 -17.08 -9.46 22.63
N ILE A 268 -16.95 -10.72 22.27
CA ILE A 268 -17.87 -11.39 21.34
C ILE A 268 -19.07 -11.82 22.17
N ILE A 269 -20.26 -11.33 21.80
CA ILE A 269 -21.52 -11.67 22.47
C ILE A 269 -22.44 -12.48 21.56
N ASP A 270 -23.40 -13.20 22.14
CA ASP A 270 -24.57 -13.64 21.39
C ASP A 270 -25.46 -12.41 21.09
N PRO A 271 -25.75 -12.09 19.82
CA PRO A 271 -26.50 -10.87 19.49
C PRO A 271 -27.96 -10.83 19.96
N LEU A 272 -28.54 -11.99 20.28
CA LEU A 272 -29.91 -12.14 20.77
C LEU A 272 -29.97 -12.03 22.29
N THR A 273 -29.10 -12.74 23.00
CA THR A 273 -29.14 -12.81 24.47
C THR A 273 -28.25 -11.78 25.16
N ASN A 274 -27.30 -11.19 24.43
CA ASN A 274 -26.19 -10.37 24.95
C ASN A 274 -25.26 -11.11 25.93
N GLU A 275 -25.29 -12.44 25.95
CA GLU A 275 -24.32 -13.23 26.72
C GLU A 275 -22.92 -13.05 26.14
N THR A 276 -21.92 -12.77 26.97
CA THR A 276 -20.52 -12.79 26.57
C THR A 276 -20.07 -14.21 26.28
N LEU A 277 -19.74 -14.48 25.01
CA LEU A 277 -19.30 -15.77 24.52
C LEU A 277 -17.78 -15.91 24.65
N VAL A 278 -17.02 -14.91 24.19
CA VAL A 278 -15.56 -14.93 24.19
C VAL A 278 -15.04 -13.52 24.48
N GLN A 279 -14.00 -13.42 25.31
CA GLN A 279 -13.18 -12.21 25.38
C GLN A 279 -12.04 -12.34 24.36
N LEU A 280 -12.05 -11.47 23.37
CA LEU A 280 -11.06 -11.36 22.32
C LEU A 280 -11.14 -9.92 21.83
N GLU A 281 -10.09 -9.15 22.08
CA GLU A 281 -10.07 -7.78 21.60
C GLU A 281 -9.90 -7.74 20.08
N HIS A 282 -10.75 -6.96 19.41
CA HIS A 282 -10.60 -6.60 18.00
C HIS A 282 -10.26 -5.13 17.90
N GLU A 283 -9.11 -4.82 17.32
CA GLU A 283 -8.84 -3.53 16.72
C GLU A 283 -9.44 -3.49 15.32
N VAL A 284 -10.43 -2.63 15.10
CA VAL A 284 -11.17 -2.55 13.85
C VAL A 284 -10.76 -1.28 13.10
N ARG A 285 -10.21 -1.47 11.90
CA ARG A 285 -9.73 -0.38 11.04
C ARG A 285 -10.46 -0.37 9.69
N PRO A 286 -10.69 0.81 9.10
CA PRO A 286 -11.13 0.90 7.71
C PRO A 286 -9.97 0.69 6.75
N LEU A 287 -10.28 0.40 5.48
CA LEU A 287 -9.29 0.37 4.39
C LEU A 287 -8.56 1.71 4.20
N SER A 288 -9.18 2.84 4.60
CA SER A 288 -8.57 4.17 4.55
C SER A 288 -7.56 4.44 5.68
N HIS A 289 -7.37 3.50 6.61
CA HIS A 289 -6.40 3.66 7.69
C HIS A 289 -4.98 3.80 7.12
N SER A 290 -4.21 4.75 7.64
CA SER A 290 -2.85 5.09 7.14
C SER A 290 -1.85 3.93 7.19
N ARG A 291 -2.18 2.87 7.94
CA ARG A 291 -1.39 1.64 8.06
C ARG A 291 -1.96 0.45 7.27
N CYS A 292 -3.03 0.63 6.49
CA CYS A 292 -3.56 -0.45 5.64
C CYS A 292 -2.50 -0.90 4.63
N PRO A 293 -2.21 -2.22 4.52
CA PRO A 293 -1.25 -2.71 3.54
C PRO A 293 -1.85 -2.89 2.14
N LEU A 294 -3.18 -2.74 1.95
CA LEU A 294 -3.87 -2.97 0.68
C LEU A 294 -3.79 -1.73 -0.25
N LYS A 295 -3.65 -1.95 -1.56
CA LYS A 295 -3.57 -0.88 -2.59
C LYS A 295 -4.94 -0.41 -3.10
N CYS A 296 -4.97 0.76 -3.76
CA CYS A 296 -6.23 1.37 -4.19
C CYS A 296 -6.79 0.82 -5.50
N GLU A 297 -6.00 0.78 -6.57
CA GLU A 297 -6.35 -0.04 -7.74
C GLU A 297 -6.08 -1.51 -7.41
N ASP A 298 -7.04 -2.39 -7.74
CA ASP A 298 -6.85 -3.83 -7.58
C ASP A 298 -5.91 -4.37 -8.64
N ASN A 299 -4.95 -5.18 -8.20
CA ASN A 299 -3.90 -5.68 -9.08
C ASN A 299 -4.32 -6.94 -9.84
N TYR A 300 -3.94 -6.99 -11.12
CA TYR A 300 -4.13 -8.09 -12.07
C TYR A 300 -5.59 -8.50 -12.30
N VAL A 301 -6.55 -7.62 -12.03
CA VAL A 301 -7.99 -7.89 -12.24
C VAL A 301 -8.32 -8.13 -13.71
N TRP A 302 -7.70 -7.36 -14.61
CA TRP A 302 -7.99 -7.39 -16.05
C TRP A 302 -7.02 -8.26 -16.85
N SER A 303 -5.80 -8.45 -16.33
CA SER A 303 -4.75 -9.21 -17.02
C SER A 303 -3.75 -9.78 -16.03
N TYR A 304 -3.29 -11.00 -16.28
CA TYR A 304 -2.17 -11.61 -15.55
C TYR A 304 -0.84 -10.89 -15.78
N TYR A 305 -0.70 -10.12 -16.87
CA TYR A 305 0.56 -9.48 -17.25
C TYR A 305 0.70 -8.02 -16.80
N ILE A 306 -0.40 -7.37 -16.40
CA ILE A 306 -0.44 -5.95 -16.05
C ILE A 306 -1.08 -5.83 -14.68
N ALA A 307 -0.33 -5.37 -13.69
CA ALA A 307 -0.80 -5.23 -12.32
C ALA A 307 -1.93 -4.20 -12.22
N GLU A 308 -1.64 -2.92 -12.36
CA GLU A 308 -2.65 -1.86 -12.29
C GLU A 308 -3.07 -1.49 -13.70
N TRP A 309 -4.18 -2.06 -14.18
CA TRP A 309 -4.61 -1.95 -15.58
C TRP A 309 -4.84 -0.49 -16.01
N TRP A 310 -5.63 0.26 -15.24
CA TRP A 310 -5.99 1.63 -15.57
C TRP A 310 -4.82 2.58 -15.31
N ASN A 311 -4.09 2.42 -14.20
CA ASN A 311 -2.89 3.21 -13.95
C ASN A 311 -1.80 2.96 -15.01
N SER A 312 -1.66 1.74 -15.53
CA SER A 312 -0.73 1.46 -16.63
C SER A 312 -1.18 2.13 -17.93
N TRP A 313 -2.36 1.81 -18.42
CA TRP A 313 -2.80 2.26 -19.75
C TRP A 313 -3.03 3.78 -19.85
N SER A 314 -3.33 4.45 -18.74
CA SER A 314 -3.44 5.92 -18.69
C SER A 314 -2.12 6.65 -19.00
N ASN A 315 -0.97 5.97 -18.96
CA ASN A 315 0.31 6.55 -19.37
C ASN A 315 0.50 6.63 -20.90
N VAL A 316 -0.16 5.74 -21.66
CA VAL A 316 0.03 5.62 -23.12
C VAL A 316 -0.35 6.88 -23.91
N PRO A 317 -1.47 7.58 -23.60
CA PRO A 317 -1.78 8.86 -24.26
C PRO A 317 -0.68 9.90 -24.13
N SER A 318 -0.05 10.02 -22.95
CA SER A 318 1.06 10.96 -22.71
C SER A 318 2.32 10.58 -23.50
N ILE A 319 2.62 9.28 -23.60
CA ILE A 319 3.71 8.75 -24.43
C ILE A 319 3.47 9.09 -25.91
N ALA A 320 2.27 8.80 -26.43
CA ALA A 320 1.91 9.07 -27.81
C ALA A 320 1.97 10.57 -28.14
N LEU A 321 1.49 11.41 -27.23
CA LEU A 321 1.56 12.87 -27.34
C LEU A 321 3.02 13.36 -27.38
N ALA A 322 3.90 12.83 -26.52
CA ALA A 322 5.31 13.20 -26.51
C ALA A 322 6.01 12.85 -27.83
N VAL A 323 5.79 11.65 -28.37
CA VAL A 323 6.33 11.22 -29.67
C VAL A 323 5.83 12.11 -30.80
N TYR A 324 4.52 12.40 -30.83
CA TYR A 324 3.94 13.29 -31.83
C TYR A 324 4.51 14.71 -31.75
N ALA A 325 4.66 15.23 -30.54
CA ALA A 325 5.24 16.54 -30.29
C ALA A 325 6.70 16.64 -30.76
N MET A 326 7.50 15.59 -30.54
CA MET A 326 8.87 15.51 -31.06
C MET A 326 8.90 15.53 -32.59
N TYR A 327 7.99 14.79 -33.25
CA TYR A 327 7.86 14.80 -34.70
C TYR A 327 7.51 16.20 -35.22
N LYS A 328 6.50 16.86 -34.65
CA LYS A 328 6.11 18.22 -35.01
C LYS A 328 7.21 19.25 -34.74
N SER A 329 7.90 19.14 -33.61
CA SER A 329 9.04 19.97 -33.26
C SER A 329 10.18 19.84 -34.27
N ARG A 330 10.41 18.65 -34.83
CA ARG A 330 11.37 18.45 -35.91
C ARG A 330 10.94 19.15 -37.20
N GLN A 331 9.65 19.10 -37.58
CA GLN A 331 9.15 19.81 -38.76
C GLN A 331 9.30 21.33 -38.59
N VAL A 332 8.85 21.87 -37.46
CA VAL A 332 8.87 23.31 -37.17
C VAL A 332 10.29 23.86 -36.96
N TYR A 333 11.24 23.03 -36.52
CA TYR A 333 12.65 23.39 -36.41
C TYR A 333 13.24 23.83 -37.76
N ILE A 334 12.84 23.17 -38.85
CA ILE A 334 13.30 23.49 -40.21
C ILE A 334 12.88 24.93 -40.59
N GLU A 335 11.76 25.41 -40.05
CA GLU A 335 11.14 26.69 -40.43
C GLU A 335 11.45 27.85 -39.47
N THR A 336 11.64 27.60 -38.17
CA THR A 336 11.61 28.66 -37.13
C THR A 336 12.81 28.69 -36.18
N HIS A 337 13.74 27.73 -36.29
CA HIS A 337 14.89 27.55 -35.39
C HIS A 337 14.50 27.51 -33.90
N GLN A 338 13.55 26.63 -33.54
CA GLN A 338 13.23 26.34 -32.14
C GLN A 338 14.50 25.90 -31.38
N PRO A 339 14.74 26.39 -30.16
CA PRO A 339 15.92 26.01 -29.39
C PRO A 339 16.00 24.51 -29.12
N THR A 340 17.19 23.92 -29.30
CA THR A 340 17.44 22.49 -29.11
C THR A 340 17.05 22.00 -27.71
N SER A 341 17.17 22.84 -26.67
CA SER A 341 16.77 22.49 -25.31
C SER A 341 15.27 22.24 -25.17
N ILE A 342 14.42 22.98 -25.91
CA ILE A 342 12.98 22.74 -25.90
C ILE A 342 12.65 21.48 -26.70
N ARG A 343 13.37 21.20 -27.79
CA ARG A 343 13.18 19.98 -28.58
C ARG A 343 13.46 18.72 -27.76
N ILE A 344 14.52 18.76 -26.94
CA ILE A 344 14.88 17.68 -26.02
C ILE A 344 13.88 17.58 -24.86
N ALA A 345 13.19 18.68 -24.49
CA ALA A 345 12.21 18.68 -23.39
C ALA A 345 11.08 17.68 -23.58
N TYR A 346 10.71 17.34 -24.83
CA TYR A 346 9.69 16.32 -25.10
C TYR A 346 10.15 14.88 -24.78
N LEU A 347 11.46 14.63 -24.64
CA LEU A 347 11.94 13.34 -24.12
C LEU A 347 11.60 13.15 -22.64
N VAL A 348 11.42 14.23 -21.88
CA VAL A 348 11.07 14.16 -20.46
C VAL A 348 9.75 13.42 -20.24
N PRO A 349 8.59 13.88 -20.78
CA PRO A 349 7.34 13.14 -20.62
C PRO A 349 7.43 11.73 -21.24
N LEU A 350 8.14 11.54 -22.36
CA LEU A 350 8.32 10.20 -22.92
C LEU A 350 8.94 9.22 -21.92
N ILE A 351 10.03 9.62 -21.25
CA ILE A 351 10.75 8.76 -20.29
C ILE A 351 9.92 8.58 -19.01
N VAL A 352 9.35 9.67 -18.47
CA VAL A 352 8.52 9.63 -17.25
C VAL A 352 7.33 8.68 -17.43
N PHE A 353 6.52 8.89 -18.46
CA PHE A 353 5.30 8.10 -18.65
C PHE A 353 5.61 6.67 -19.11
N ALA A 354 6.73 6.40 -19.79
CA ALA A 354 7.18 5.03 -20.06
C ALA A 354 7.66 4.31 -18.80
N GLY A 355 8.36 5.03 -17.91
CA GLY A 355 8.75 4.56 -16.58
C GLY A 355 7.54 4.24 -15.71
N SER A 356 6.59 5.17 -15.63
CA SER A 356 5.31 4.98 -14.93
C SER A 356 4.52 3.80 -15.47
N PHE A 357 4.43 3.65 -16.81
CA PHE A 357 3.81 2.46 -17.42
C PHE A 357 4.49 1.17 -16.96
N ALA A 358 5.82 1.11 -16.99
CA ALA A 358 6.59 -0.06 -16.56
C ALA A 358 6.44 -0.33 -15.05
N PHE A 359 6.33 0.73 -14.24
CA PHE A 359 6.07 0.62 -12.81
C PHE A 359 4.68 0.05 -12.55
N HIS A 360 3.61 0.64 -13.08
CA HIS A 360 2.25 0.17 -12.85
C HIS A 360 1.96 -1.20 -13.47
N CYS A 361 2.70 -1.60 -14.51
CA CYS A 361 2.64 -2.97 -15.04
C CYS A 361 3.27 -4.00 -14.09
N SER A 362 4.36 -3.65 -13.39
CA SER A 362 5.22 -4.63 -12.69
C SER A 362 5.25 -4.50 -11.17
N LEU A 363 4.98 -3.31 -10.64
CA LEU A 363 5.06 -2.91 -9.24
C LEU A 363 6.41 -3.25 -8.57
N THR A 364 7.47 -3.32 -9.38
CA THR A 364 8.82 -3.62 -8.89
C THR A 364 9.53 -2.35 -8.40
N TYR A 365 10.46 -2.52 -7.48
CA TYR A 365 11.31 -1.41 -7.02
C TYR A 365 12.11 -0.75 -8.16
N VAL A 366 12.61 -1.55 -9.11
CA VAL A 366 13.29 -1.02 -10.30
C VAL A 366 12.32 -0.20 -11.16
N GLY A 367 11.08 -0.69 -11.33
CA GLY A 367 10.02 0.07 -11.98
C GLY A 367 9.74 1.40 -11.28
N GLN A 368 9.64 1.41 -9.95
CA GLN A 368 9.42 2.62 -9.17
C GLN A 368 10.54 3.65 -9.39
N LEU A 369 11.80 3.23 -9.39
CA LEU A 369 12.92 4.11 -9.70
C LEU A 369 12.87 4.64 -11.13
N LEU A 370 12.41 3.83 -12.08
CA LEU A 370 12.20 4.26 -13.47
C LEU A 370 11.06 5.27 -13.62
N ASP A 371 10.16 5.39 -12.65
CA ASP A 371 9.10 6.39 -12.62
C ASP A 371 9.55 7.67 -11.89
N GLU A 372 9.95 7.53 -10.62
CA GLU A 372 10.23 8.65 -9.71
C GLU A 372 11.49 9.44 -10.10
N LEU A 373 12.59 8.77 -10.47
CA LEU A 373 13.84 9.46 -10.82
C LEU A 373 13.68 10.32 -12.07
N PRO A 374 13.11 9.82 -13.18
CA PRO A 374 12.83 10.66 -14.35
C PRO A 374 11.92 11.86 -14.07
N MET A 375 10.96 11.77 -13.15
CA MET A 375 10.14 12.94 -12.78
C MET A 375 11.00 14.07 -12.19
N MET A 376 11.93 13.73 -11.28
CA MET A 376 12.85 14.71 -10.69
C MET A 376 13.83 15.24 -11.74
N TYR A 377 14.47 14.36 -12.51
CA TYR A 377 15.44 14.76 -13.54
C TYR A 377 14.78 15.62 -14.62
N GLY A 378 13.55 15.29 -15.00
CA GLY A 378 12.74 16.06 -15.92
C GLY A 378 12.43 17.47 -15.41
N THR A 379 12.02 17.57 -14.15
CA THR A 379 11.74 18.88 -13.52
C THR A 379 13.01 19.73 -13.38
N LEU A 380 14.12 19.10 -13.05
CA LEU A 380 15.44 19.73 -13.07
C LEU A 380 15.83 20.21 -14.48
N TYR A 381 15.53 19.44 -15.52
CA TYR A 381 15.74 19.86 -16.90
C TYR A 381 14.86 21.07 -17.27
N PHE A 382 13.61 21.11 -16.80
CA PHE A 382 12.72 22.26 -16.97
C PHE A 382 13.24 23.52 -16.27
N HIS A 383 13.83 23.39 -15.07
CA HIS A 383 14.56 24.47 -14.44
C HIS A 383 15.76 24.93 -15.27
N TYR A 384 16.52 24.01 -15.85
CA TYR A 384 17.63 24.35 -16.76
C TYR A 384 17.13 25.14 -17.98
N ILE A 385 16.04 24.71 -18.64
CA ILE A 385 15.45 25.45 -19.79
C ILE A 385 15.15 26.89 -19.38
N SER A 386 14.48 27.09 -18.24
CA SER A 386 14.10 28.42 -17.77
C SER A 386 15.28 29.33 -17.39
N LEU A 387 16.47 28.77 -17.16
CA LEU A 387 17.66 29.50 -16.73
C LEU A 387 18.86 29.33 -17.68
N ARG A 388 18.64 28.79 -18.87
CA ARG A 388 19.68 28.39 -19.83
C ARG A 388 20.65 29.49 -20.25
N HIS A 389 20.25 30.75 -20.11
CA HIS A 389 21.09 31.91 -20.41
C HIS A 389 22.18 32.15 -19.35
N ASN A 390 22.08 31.49 -18.19
CA ASN A 390 23.13 31.47 -17.18
C ASN A 390 24.00 30.20 -17.37
N PRO A 391 25.28 30.32 -17.75
CA PRO A 391 26.13 29.17 -18.09
C PRO A 391 26.41 28.24 -16.90
N ILE A 392 26.33 28.74 -15.67
CA ILE A 392 26.61 27.96 -14.45
C ILE A 392 25.48 26.97 -14.16
N MET A 393 24.25 27.27 -14.59
CA MET A 393 23.06 26.51 -14.19
C MET A 393 23.04 25.07 -14.69
N LYS A 394 23.74 24.78 -15.80
CA LYS A 394 23.93 23.39 -16.26
C LYS A 394 24.62 22.53 -15.19
N TRP A 395 25.67 23.06 -14.58
CA TRP A 395 26.45 22.33 -13.57
C TRP A 395 25.71 22.22 -12.24
N VAL A 396 24.98 23.27 -11.86
CA VAL A 396 24.12 23.26 -10.65
C VAL A 396 23.06 22.17 -10.75
N VAL A 397 22.39 22.05 -11.92
CA VAL A 397 21.38 21.01 -12.14
C VAL A 397 21.97 19.61 -12.11
N ILE A 398 23.15 19.39 -12.71
CA ILE A 398 23.85 18.09 -12.67
C ILE A 398 24.21 17.72 -11.22
N LEU A 399 24.77 18.65 -10.46
CA LEU A 399 25.11 18.43 -9.06
C LEU A 399 23.86 18.07 -8.23
N PHE A 400 22.76 18.79 -8.44
CA PHE A 400 21.51 18.52 -7.73
C PHE A 400 20.92 17.16 -8.11
N ALA A 401 20.99 16.76 -9.39
CA ALA A 401 20.56 15.43 -9.83
C ALA A 401 21.37 14.31 -9.15
N ILE A 402 22.70 14.45 -9.05
CA ILE A 402 23.56 13.49 -8.35
C ILE A 402 23.19 13.43 -6.87
N ALA A 403 23.00 14.59 -6.21
CA ALA A 403 22.64 14.67 -4.81
C ALA A 403 21.28 14.02 -4.52
N LEU A 404 20.25 14.30 -5.33
CA LEU A 404 18.92 13.68 -5.19
C LEU A 404 18.98 12.16 -5.42
N THR A 405 19.79 11.71 -6.39
CA THR A 405 19.97 10.27 -6.64
C THR A 405 20.64 9.59 -5.45
N GLY A 406 21.68 10.20 -4.89
CA GLY A 406 22.34 9.72 -3.67
C GLY A 406 21.36 9.68 -2.48
N MET A 407 20.54 10.72 -2.31
CA MET A 407 19.50 10.76 -1.28
C MET A 407 18.50 9.61 -1.45
N MET A 408 18.00 9.36 -2.65
CA MET A 408 17.09 8.23 -2.91
C MET A 408 17.73 6.86 -2.72
N ALA A 409 19.03 6.73 -3.00
CA ALA A 409 19.77 5.50 -2.73
C ALA A 409 19.95 5.24 -1.22
N ILE A 410 20.13 6.30 -0.42
CA ILE A 410 20.29 6.22 1.03
C ILE A 410 18.93 5.94 1.71
N TYR A 411 17.89 6.68 1.33
CA TYR A 411 16.56 6.61 1.94
C TYR A 411 15.58 5.80 1.09
N ARG A 412 15.97 4.58 0.71
CA ARG A 412 15.20 3.71 -0.20
C ARG A 412 13.83 3.26 0.34
N ASP A 413 13.65 3.29 1.66
CA ASP A 413 12.53 2.63 2.35
C ASP A 413 11.33 3.58 2.59
N ALA A 414 11.39 4.82 2.12
CA ALA A 414 10.32 5.81 2.30
C ALA A 414 10.06 6.64 1.02
N PRO A 415 8.79 6.89 0.64
CA PRO A 415 8.47 7.76 -0.51
C PRO A 415 8.61 9.26 -0.18
N LEU A 416 8.69 9.61 1.11
CA LEU A 416 8.69 11.00 1.59
C LEU A 416 9.85 11.86 1.00
N PRO A 417 11.11 11.39 0.92
CA PRO A 417 12.20 12.17 0.35
C PRO A 417 11.94 12.56 -1.11
N PHE A 418 11.38 11.65 -1.91
CA PHE A 418 10.98 11.93 -3.28
C PHE A 418 9.86 12.97 -3.32
N GLN A 419 8.79 12.79 -2.55
CA GLN A 419 7.64 13.71 -2.54
C GLN A 419 8.05 15.14 -2.16
N VAL A 420 8.88 15.29 -1.12
CA VAL A 420 9.39 16.60 -0.68
C VAL A 420 10.29 17.23 -1.73
N ALA A 421 11.22 16.45 -2.31
CA ALA A 421 12.12 16.95 -3.34
C ALA A 421 11.38 17.37 -4.62
N TYR A 422 10.52 16.49 -5.14
CA TYR A 422 9.72 16.76 -6.32
C TYR A 422 8.76 17.93 -6.11
N GLY A 423 8.05 17.96 -4.98
CA GLY A 423 7.15 19.06 -4.62
C GLY A 423 7.88 20.41 -4.55
N THR A 424 9.08 20.44 -3.97
CA THR A 424 9.91 21.65 -3.90
C THR A 424 10.38 22.12 -5.28
N LEU A 425 10.81 21.20 -6.15
CA LEU A 425 11.19 21.50 -7.53
C LEU A 425 9.99 22.07 -8.31
N VAL A 426 8.84 21.41 -8.25
CA VAL A 426 7.61 21.87 -8.92
C VAL A 426 7.18 23.25 -8.42
N ALA A 427 7.19 23.49 -7.11
CA ALA A 427 6.87 24.79 -6.53
C ALA A 427 7.81 25.90 -7.03
N GLY A 428 9.12 25.62 -7.05
CA GLY A 428 10.12 26.56 -7.59
C GLY A 428 9.90 26.84 -9.08
N LEU A 429 9.52 25.83 -9.87
CA LEU A 429 9.27 25.97 -11.30
C LEU A 429 8.01 26.79 -11.56
N LEU A 430 6.96 26.58 -10.77
CA LEU A 430 5.72 27.32 -10.83
C LEU A 430 5.94 28.80 -10.48
N LEU A 431 6.64 29.10 -9.39
CA LEU A 431 6.97 30.48 -9.00
C LEU A 431 7.69 31.22 -10.13
N ARG A 432 8.68 30.57 -10.76
CA ARG A 432 9.39 31.15 -11.90
C ARG A 432 8.50 31.34 -13.12
N SER A 433 7.63 30.37 -13.40
CA SER A 433 6.67 30.45 -14.50
C SER A 433 5.70 31.62 -14.32
N ILE A 434 5.24 31.88 -13.08
CA ILE A 434 4.42 33.05 -12.73
C ILE A 434 5.17 34.35 -13.02
N LEU A 435 6.45 34.45 -12.63
CA LEU A 435 7.28 35.63 -12.91
C LEU A 435 7.44 35.88 -14.41
N PHE A 436 7.73 34.84 -15.20
CA PHE A 436 7.83 34.93 -16.66
C PHE A 436 6.51 35.38 -17.30
N ASN A 437 5.40 34.80 -16.87
CA ASN A 437 4.07 35.14 -17.35
C ASN A 437 3.65 36.57 -16.95
N HIS A 438 4.10 37.07 -15.80
CA HIS A 438 3.84 38.44 -15.39
C HIS A 438 4.60 39.45 -16.26
N ASN A 439 5.89 39.18 -16.51
CA ASN A 439 6.80 40.10 -17.19
C ASN A 439 6.62 40.14 -18.72
N HIS A 440 6.06 39.09 -19.33
CA HIS A 440 5.88 38.98 -20.79
C HIS A 440 4.39 38.99 -21.16
N LYS A 441 3.88 40.15 -21.61
CA LYS A 441 2.45 40.35 -21.92
C LYS A 441 1.93 39.44 -23.03
N ASP A 442 2.75 39.23 -24.07
CA ASP A 442 2.47 38.36 -25.21
C ASP A 442 2.36 36.89 -24.78
N VAL A 443 3.24 36.42 -23.91
CA VAL A 443 3.16 35.08 -23.29
C VAL A 443 1.89 34.97 -22.44
N ARG A 444 1.59 35.99 -21.61
CA ARG A 444 0.38 36.01 -20.77
C ARG A 444 -0.92 35.87 -21.56
N ASN A 445 -0.98 36.49 -22.72
CA ASN A 445 -2.16 36.45 -23.58
C ASN A 445 -2.45 35.05 -24.14
N THR A 446 -1.46 34.16 -24.18
CA THR A 446 -1.65 32.76 -24.61
C THR A 446 -2.47 31.93 -23.61
N ARG A 447 -2.56 32.36 -22.34
CA ARG A 447 -3.21 31.64 -21.22
C ARG A 447 -2.65 30.23 -20.95
N LEU A 448 -1.48 29.88 -21.51
CA LEU A 448 -0.86 28.56 -21.34
C LEU A 448 -0.56 28.23 -19.87
N LEU A 449 -0.04 29.19 -19.11
CA LEU A 449 0.23 28.97 -17.69
C LEU A 449 -1.06 28.67 -16.90
N ASN A 450 -2.16 29.35 -17.21
CA ASN A 450 -3.44 29.14 -16.54
C ASN A 450 -3.99 27.73 -16.86
N LEU A 451 -3.93 27.33 -18.13
CA LEU A 451 -4.35 25.99 -18.54
C LEU A 451 -3.48 24.91 -17.87
N GLY A 452 -2.16 25.07 -17.90
CA GLY A 452 -1.23 24.14 -17.24
C GLY A 452 -1.46 24.04 -15.73
N ALA A 453 -1.71 25.17 -15.06
CA ALA A 453 -2.02 25.21 -13.64
C ALA A 453 -3.33 24.48 -13.31
N ILE A 454 -4.40 24.71 -14.08
CA ILE A 454 -5.68 24.00 -13.89
C ILE A 454 -5.48 22.49 -14.04
N LEU A 455 -4.80 22.05 -15.11
CA LEU A 455 -4.55 20.63 -15.35
C LEU A 455 -3.78 19.98 -14.18
N TYR A 456 -2.67 20.58 -13.74
CA TYR A 456 -1.88 20.03 -12.64
C TYR A 456 -2.57 20.09 -11.28
N VAL A 457 -3.28 21.18 -10.96
CA VAL A 457 -4.02 21.27 -9.69
C VAL A 457 -5.15 20.26 -9.67
N SER A 458 -5.91 20.13 -10.76
CA SER A 458 -6.96 19.11 -10.87
C SER A 458 -6.38 17.71 -10.76
N ALA A 459 -5.25 17.43 -11.43
CA ALA A 459 -4.55 16.18 -11.28
C ALA A 459 -4.23 15.94 -9.79
N PHE A 460 -3.56 16.89 -9.14
CA PHE A 460 -3.04 16.70 -7.79
C PHE A 460 -4.17 16.47 -6.78
N VAL A 461 -5.29 17.17 -6.97
CA VAL A 461 -6.51 16.93 -6.19
C VAL A 461 -7.01 15.50 -6.41
N LEU A 462 -7.14 15.02 -7.65
CA LEU A 462 -7.57 13.64 -7.91
C LEU A 462 -6.64 12.61 -7.26
N TRP A 463 -5.32 12.82 -7.35
CA TRP A 463 -4.33 11.98 -6.69
C TRP A 463 -4.52 11.97 -5.16
N LEU A 464 -4.73 13.13 -4.53
CA LEU A 464 -5.03 13.21 -3.09
C LEU A 464 -6.32 12.45 -2.74
N PHE A 465 -7.35 12.55 -3.58
CA PHE A 465 -8.59 11.82 -3.35
C PHE A 465 -8.40 10.31 -3.45
N ASP A 466 -7.62 9.85 -4.42
CA ASP A 466 -7.27 8.43 -4.58
C ASP A 466 -6.54 7.89 -3.35
N GLN A 467 -5.58 8.66 -2.82
CA GLN A 467 -4.81 8.27 -1.63
C GLN A 467 -5.63 8.28 -0.33
N HIS A 468 -6.53 9.25 -0.15
CA HIS A 468 -7.23 9.46 1.13
C HIS A 468 -8.66 8.89 1.19
N PHE A 469 -9.32 8.73 0.04
CA PHE A 469 -10.73 8.31 -0.04
C PHE A 469 -10.91 7.08 -0.95
N CYS A 470 -9.89 6.22 -1.03
CA CYS A 470 -9.85 5.09 -1.94
C CYS A 470 -11.14 4.24 -1.95
N SER A 471 -11.67 3.87 -0.79
CA SER A 471 -12.88 3.03 -0.69
C SER A 471 -14.08 3.60 -1.47
N THR A 472 -14.17 4.93 -1.57
CA THR A 472 -15.25 5.63 -2.26
C THR A 472 -14.92 5.89 -3.74
N VAL A 473 -13.68 6.26 -4.03
CA VAL A 473 -13.29 6.75 -5.37
C VAL A 473 -12.66 5.69 -6.27
N LYS A 474 -12.41 4.48 -5.75
CA LYS A 474 -11.82 3.36 -6.48
C LYS A 474 -12.48 3.07 -7.84
N PRO A 475 -13.82 3.09 -8.00
CA PRO A 475 -14.45 2.88 -9.31
C PRO A 475 -14.15 3.97 -10.34
N LEU A 476 -13.64 5.13 -9.90
CA LEU A 476 -13.37 6.29 -10.74
C LEU A 476 -11.92 6.36 -11.22
N HIS A 477 -11.03 5.49 -10.72
CA HIS A 477 -9.62 5.40 -11.12
C HIS A 477 -8.92 6.78 -11.14
N PHE A 478 -9.00 7.52 -10.04
CA PHE A 478 -8.49 8.88 -9.96
C PHE A 478 -6.97 8.97 -10.14
N HIS A 479 -6.22 7.94 -9.75
CA HIS A 479 -4.79 7.86 -10.07
C HIS A 479 -4.52 7.75 -11.59
N ALA A 480 -5.34 7.03 -12.33
CA ALA A 480 -5.25 6.98 -13.79
C ALA A 480 -5.56 8.35 -14.42
N LEU A 481 -6.54 9.09 -13.89
CA LEU A 481 -6.84 10.46 -14.33
C LEU A 481 -5.70 11.43 -13.98
N TRP A 482 -4.98 11.21 -12.87
CA TRP A 482 -3.76 11.95 -12.53
C TRP A 482 -2.71 11.84 -13.65
N HIS A 483 -2.46 10.64 -14.20
CA HIS A 483 -1.51 10.46 -15.31
C HIS A 483 -1.91 11.26 -16.55
N LEU A 484 -3.19 11.23 -16.93
CA LEU A 484 -3.69 11.95 -18.10
C LEU A 484 -3.55 13.46 -17.94
N LEU A 485 -4.01 14.00 -16.80
CA LEU A 485 -4.01 15.43 -16.55
C LEU A 485 -2.59 15.99 -16.32
N SER A 486 -1.74 15.27 -15.59
CA SER A 486 -0.34 15.67 -15.37
C SER A 486 0.48 15.59 -16.67
N GLY A 487 0.21 14.60 -17.54
CA GLY A 487 0.83 14.51 -18.86
C GLY A 487 0.45 15.66 -19.79
N ALA A 488 -0.85 15.98 -19.85
CA ALA A 488 -1.33 17.15 -20.58
C ALA A 488 -0.75 18.46 -20.01
N GLY A 489 -0.71 18.60 -18.67
CA GLY A 489 -0.11 19.74 -17.98
C GLY A 489 1.37 19.91 -18.30
N THR A 490 2.14 18.81 -18.29
CA THR A 490 3.57 18.78 -18.67
C THR A 490 3.75 19.30 -20.09
N PHE A 491 2.94 18.80 -21.03
CA PHE A 491 2.99 19.22 -22.42
C PHE A 491 2.70 20.73 -22.56
N VAL A 492 1.62 21.22 -21.93
CA VAL A 492 1.25 22.64 -21.94
C VAL A 492 2.37 23.51 -21.35
N TRP A 493 3.06 23.04 -20.31
CA TRP A 493 4.20 23.76 -19.74
C TRP A 493 5.37 23.87 -20.73
N ILE A 494 5.67 22.82 -21.50
CA ILE A 494 6.71 22.88 -22.55
C ILE A 494 6.35 23.93 -23.61
N GLN A 495 5.07 24.06 -23.96
CA GLN A 495 4.60 25.11 -24.89
C GLN A 495 4.72 26.51 -24.30
N PHE A 496 4.45 26.65 -23.00
CA PHE A 496 4.64 27.90 -22.27
C PHE A 496 6.13 28.30 -22.27
N ALA A 497 7.04 27.37 -22.00
CA ALA A 497 8.48 27.61 -22.08
C ALA A 497 8.91 28.02 -23.49
N CYS A 498 8.34 27.39 -24.53
CA CYS A 498 8.57 27.76 -25.92
C CYS A 498 8.07 29.19 -26.24
N ALA A 499 6.90 29.57 -25.73
CA ALA A 499 6.34 30.90 -25.94
C ALA A 499 7.21 31.98 -25.27
N HIS A 500 7.68 31.71 -24.06
CA HIS A 500 8.61 32.60 -23.37
C HIS A 500 9.92 32.80 -24.15
N GLU A 501 10.49 31.73 -24.71
CA GLU A 501 11.71 31.80 -25.52
C GLU A 501 11.54 32.64 -26.80
N PHE A 502 10.41 32.51 -27.49
CA PHE A 502 10.12 33.32 -28.67
C PHE A 502 9.84 34.79 -28.32
N SER A 503 9.23 35.05 -27.15
CA SER A 503 9.05 36.40 -26.62
C SER A 503 10.40 37.08 -26.36
N ILE A 504 11.31 36.41 -25.63
CA ILE A 504 12.68 36.90 -25.39
C ILE A 504 13.44 37.12 -26.70
N SER A 505 13.31 36.19 -27.64
CA SER A 505 13.99 36.24 -28.94
C SER A 505 13.35 37.21 -29.95
N LYS A 506 12.26 37.90 -29.57
CA LYS A 506 11.48 38.82 -30.42
C LYS A 506 11.02 38.20 -31.76
N LYS A 507 10.76 36.89 -31.79
CA LYS A 507 10.41 36.13 -33.01
C LYS A 507 8.91 36.14 -33.36
N GLY A 508 8.08 36.85 -32.59
CA GLY A 508 6.62 36.82 -32.74
C GLY A 508 6.02 35.48 -32.30
N LEU A 509 4.81 35.49 -31.76
CA LEU A 509 4.15 34.30 -31.22
C LEU A 509 2.90 33.94 -32.01
N HIS A 510 2.79 32.68 -32.41
CA HIS A 510 1.58 32.13 -33.01
C HIS A 510 1.23 30.78 -32.36
N MET A 511 -0.03 30.65 -31.93
CA MET A 511 -0.55 29.43 -31.31
C MET A 511 -1.36 28.63 -32.33
N GLN A 512 -0.95 27.39 -32.59
CA GLN A 512 -1.71 26.45 -33.40
C GLN A 512 -2.29 25.35 -32.50
N SER A 513 -3.40 24.75 -32.89
CA SER A 513 -3.91 23.54 -32.24
C SER A 513 -3.27 22.30 -32.88
N ILE A 514 -2.63 21.47 -32.06
CA ILE A 514 -2.21 20.13 -32.45
C ILE A 514 -3.31 19.14 -32.07
N ALA A 515 -3.62 18.23 -33.02
CA ALA A 515 -4.62 17.18 -32.85
C ALA A 515 -5.99 17.73 -32.36
N MET A 516 -6.32 18.98 -32.75
CA MET A 516 -7.54 19.71 -32.39
C MET A 516 -7.77 20.01 -30.90
N VAL A 517 -6.86 19.61 -29.99
CA VAL A 517 -7.11 19.69 -28.55
C VAL A 517 -6.03 20.45 -27.78
N LEU A 518 -4.75 20.30 -28.13
CA LEU A 518 -3.66 20.85 -27.33
C LEU A 518 -2.95 22.01 -28.04
N PRO A 519 -2.63 23.10 -27.32
CA PRO A 519 -1.95 24.24 -27.91
C PRO A 519 -0.53 23.87 -28.32
N TYR A 520 -0.02 24.46 -29.40
CA TYR A 520 1.36 24.30 -29.85
C TYR A 520 1.93 25.63 -30.30
N THR A 521 3.08 26.00 -29.75
CA THR A 521 3.68 27.32 -29.95
C THR A 521 4.61 27.31 -31.17
N THR A 522 4.38 28.24 -32.09
CA THR A 522 5.18 28.48 -33.30
C THR A 522 5.61 29.95 -33.38
N ALA A 523 6.68 30.24 -34.12
CA ALA A 523 7.08 31.61 -34.42
C ALA A 523 6.27 32.16 -35.61
N ILE A 524 6.06 33.48 -35.67
CA ILE A 524 5.43 34.13 -36.84
C ILE A 524 6.46 34.13 -37.98
N GLN A 525 6.14 33.52 -39.11
CA GLN A 525 6.91 33.72 -40.35
C GLN A 525 6.74 35.18 -40.78
N ARG A 526 7.85 35.91 -40.91
CA ARG A 526 7.85 37.18 -41.63
C ARG A 526 7.92 36.83 -43.11
N ASP A 527 6.86 37.15 -43.85
CA ASP A 527 6.84 37.13 -45.31
C ASP A 527 7.91 38.09 -45.89
#